data_AF-A0A933D6T6-F1
#
_entry.id   AF-A0A933D6T6-F1
#
_cell.length_a   1.000
_cell.length_b   1.000
_cell.length_c   1.000
_cell.angle_alpha   90.00
_cell.angle_beta   90.00
_cell.angle_gamma   90.00
#
_symmetry.space_group_name_H-M   'P 1'
#
loop_
_entity.id
_entity.type
_entity.pdbx_description
1 polymer ?
#
loop_
_entity_poly.entity_id
_entity_poly.type
_entity_poly.pdbx_seq_one_letter_code
_entity_poly.pdbx_strand_id
1 'polypeptide(L)' 'MKKFLIVLTGFLFFSKTLLAGSVTGKINFTGTAPEMETLSMNADAVCASAHSEPVKAETVIVNENGTLRNV' A
#
# COMPACT_ATOMS: atom_id res chain seq x y z
N MET A 1 -4.95 -10.70 55.24
CA MET A 1 -5.77 -9.67 54.56
C MET A 1 -4.93 -8.55 53.92
N LYS A 2 -3.94 -7.95 54.60
CA LYS A 2 -3.06 -6.90 54.02
C LYS A 2 -2.26 -7.33 52.77
N LYS A 3 -1.86 -8.61 52.68
CA LYS A 3 -1.13 -9.16 51.51
C LYS A 3 -2.01 -9.30 50.25
N PHE A 4 -3.33 -9.48 50.42
CA PHE A 4 -4.28 -9.58 49.31
C PHE A 4 -4.60 -8.19 48.70
N LEU A 5 -4.52 -7.13 49.51
CA LEU A 5 -4.75 -5.76 49.08
C LEU A 5 -3.63 -5.21 48.16
N ILE A 6 -2.39 -5.68 48.35
CA ILE A 6 -1.21 -5.27 47.55
C ILE A 6 -1.20 -5.97 46.18
N VAL A 7 -1.71 -7.20 46.08
CA VAL A 7 -1.80 -7.94 44.81
C VAL A 7 -2.87 -7.35 43.88
N LEU A 8 -3.97 -6.84 44.44
CA LEU A 8 -5.05 -6.19 43.67
C LEU A 8 -4.67 -4.82 43.12
N THR A 9 -3.78 -4.09 43.82
CA THR A 9 -3.27 -2.77 43.40
C THR A 9 -2.06 -2.86 42.46
N GLY A 10 -1.36 -4.00 42.43
CA GLY A 10 -0.22 -4.24 41.52
C GLY A 10 -0.60 -4.65 40.10
N PHE A 11 -1.81 -5.18 39.87
CA PHE A 11 -2.27 -5.63 38.55
C PHE A 11 -2.67 -4.46 37.61
N LEU A 12 -2.91 -3.27 38.17
CA LEU A 12 -3.29 -2.06 37.43
C LEU A 12 -2.08 -1.28 36.84
N PHE A 13 -0.84 -1.70 37.10
CA PHE A 13 0.36 -1.00 36.62
C PHE A 13 1.09 -1.71 35.48
N PHE A 14 0.61 -2.87 35.01
CA PHE A 14 1.24 -3.63 33.91
C PHE A 14 0.54 -3.45 32.55
N SER A 15 -0.37 -2.49 32.42
CA SER A 15 -1.01 -2.15 31.16
C SER A 15 -0.18 -1.14 30.37
N LYS A 16 1.07 -1.50 30.01
CA LYS A 16 1.79 -0.77 28.95
C LYS A 16 1.09 -1.08 27.63
N THR A 17 0.12 -0.25 27.24
CA THR A 17 -0.48 -0.27 25.90
C THR A 17 0.63 -0.28 24.86
N LEU A 18 0.72 -1.33 24.04
CA LEU A 18 1.57 -1.37 22.85
C LEU A 18 0.99 -0.39 21.81
N LEU A 19 1.32 0.89 21.94
CA LEU A 19 1.13 1.86 20.87
C LEU A 19 2.28 1.67 19.88
N ALA A 20 2.07 0.81 18.88
CA ALA A 20 2.95 0.79 17.71
C ALA A 20 2.65 2.05 16.87
N GLY A 21 3.69 2.82 16.53
CA GLY A 21 3.55 3.95 15.61
C GLY A 21 3.31 3.46 14.18
N SER A 22 2.48 4.16 13.42
CA SER A 22 2.32 3.95 11.98
C SER A 22 3.25 4.88 11.21
N VAL A 23 3.85 4.36 10.13
CA VAL A 23 4.55 5.18 9.15
C VAL A 23 3.62 5.34 7.95
N THR A 24 3.33 6.58 7.60
CA THR A 24 2.52 6.94 6.45
C THR A 24 3.26 7.97 5.60
N GLY A 25 2.95 8.00 4.31
CA GLY A 25 3.62 8.89 3.37
C GLY A 25 3.12 8.70 1.95
N LYS A 26 3.75 9.42 1.04
CA LYS A 26 3.52 9.33 -0.41
C LYS A 26 4.85 9.19 -1.14
N ILE A 27 4.83 8.50 -2.27
CA ILE A 27 6.00 8.35 -3.13
C ILE A 27 5.91 9.38 -4.26
N ASN A 28 6.83 10.33 -4.28
CA ASN A 28 6.95 11.27 -5.38
C ASN A 28 7.82 10.65 -6.49
N PHE A 29 7.41 10.85 -7.74
CA PHE A 29 8.21 10.53 -8.91
C PHE A 29 9.08 11.74 -9.29
N THR A 30 10.31 11.49 -9.72
CA THR A 30 11.23 12.54 -10.18
C THR A 30 11.85 12.14 -11.52
N GLY A 31 12.11 13.12 -12.38
CA GLY A 31 12.60 12.91 -13.74
C GLY A 31 11.48 12.74 -14.77
N THR A 32 11.84 12.24 -15.95
CA THR A 32 10.90 11.99 -17.05
C THR A 32 10.28 10.60 -16.89
N ALA A 33 8.96 10.52 -16.94
CA ALA A 33 8.26 9.23 -16.91
C ALA A 33 8.67 8.40 -18.15
N PRO A 34 8.96 7.10 -17.99
CA PRO A 34 9.26 6.24 -19.12
C PRO A 34 8.05 6.08 -20.03
N GLU A 35 8.28 5.85 -21.31
CA GLU A 35 7.22 5.41 -22.21
C GLU A 35 6.85 3.96 -21.89
N MET A 36 5.56 3.69 -21.73
CA MET A 36 5.08 2.35 -21.40
C MET A 36 4.86 1.51 -22.66
N GLU A 37 5.32 0.26 -22.59
CA GLU A 37 5.13 -0.73 -23.65
C GLU A 37 3.66 -1.06 -23.86
N THR A 38 3.29 -1.39 -25.10
CA THR A 38 1.96 -1.93 -25.40
C THR A 38 1.96 -3.43 -25.14
N LEU A 39 1.00 -3.90 -24.35
CA LEU A 39 0.80 -5.31 -24.05
C LEU A 39 0.03 -5.99 -25.19
N SER A 40 0.47 -7.20 -25.56
CA SER A 40 -0.28 -8.04 -26.50
C SER A 40 -1.40 -8.78 -25.76
N MET A 41 -2.65 -8.50 -26.14
CA MET A 41 -3.82 -9.19 -25.61
C MET A 41 -4.18 -10.47 -26.39
N ASN A 42 -3.42 -10.78 -27.44
CA ASN A 42 -3.71 -11.90 -28.34
C ASN A 42 -3.16 -13.25 -27.86
N ALA A 43 -2.61 -13.32 -26.65
CA ALA A 43 -2.18 -14.59 -26.05
C ALA A 43 -3.38 -15.47 -25.66
N ASP A 44 -4.55 -14.87 -25.43
CA ASP A 44 -5.80 -15.54 -25.06
C ASP A 44 -6.99 -14.91 -25.81
N ALA A 45 -7.90 -15.75 -26.32
CA ALA A 45 -9.01 -15.29 -27.15
C ALA A 45 -10.04 -14.45 -26.38
N VAL A 46 -10.25 -14.73 -25.09
CA VAL A 46 -11.13 -13.93 -24.23
C VAL A 46 -10.51 -12.57 -24.01
N CYS A 47 -9.22 -12.52 -23.69
CA CYS A 47 -8.49 -11.27 -23.50
C CYS A 47 -8.49 -10.40 -24.76
N ALA A 48 -8.22 -10.99 -25.94
CA ALA A 48 -8.29 -10.28 -27.22
C ALA A 48 -9.68 -9.73 -27.51
N SER A 49 -10.74 -10.49 -27.21
CA SER A 49 -12.13 -10.05 -27.44
C SER A 49 -12.59 -8.95 -26.46
N ALA A 50 -12.00 -8.90 -25.26
CA ALA A 50 -12.35 -7.94 -24.22
C ALA A 50 -11.72 -6.55 -24.44
N HIS A 51 -10.67 -6.45 -25.25
CA HIS A 51 -9.92 -5.22 -25.45
C HIS A 51 -9.84 -4.85 -26.93
N SER A 52 -10.64 -3.87 -27.35
CA SER A 52 -10.63 -3.33 -28.71
C SER A 52 -9.54 -2.27 -28.94
N GLU A 53 -8.99 -1.71 -27.87
CA GLU A 53 -7.96 -0.67 -27.92
C GLU A 53 -6.62 -1.19 -27.36
N PRO A 54 -5.47 -0.64 -27.81
CA PRO A 54 -4.17 -1.01 -27.27
C PRO A 54 -4.07 -0.76 -25.77
N VAL A 55 -3.68 -1.78 -25.02
CA VAL A 55 -3.47 -1.68 -23.57
C VAL A 55 -1.98 -1.45 -23.30
N LYS A 56 -1.66 -0.48 -22.46
CA LYS A 56 -0.28 -0.19 -22.03
C LYS A 56 0.07 -0.92 -20.74
N ALA A 57 1.34 -1.27 -20.57
CA ALA A 57 1.86 -1.70 -19.29
C ALA A 57 1.72 -0.55 -18.28
N GLU A 58 1.19 -0.84 -17.09
CA GLU A 58 0.88 0.14 -16.05
C GLU A 58 1.90 0.14 -14.89
N THR A 59 3.16 -0.16 -15.22
CA THR A 59 4.24 -0.28 -14.23
C THR A 59 4.63 1.06 -13.60
N VAL A 60 4.70 2.13 -14.41
CA VAL A 60 5.02 3.48 -13.93
C VAL A 60 3.98 4.43 -14.45
N ILE A 61 3.04 4.81 -13.59
CA ILE A 61 2.10 5.88 -13.87
C ILE A 61 2.24 6.96 -12.83
N VAL A 62 2.57 8.14 -13.34
CA VAL A 62 2.73 9.36 -12.55
C VAL A 62 1.42 10.13 -12.60
N ASN A 63 0.85 10.41 -11.43
CA ASN A 63 -0.32 11.25 -11.30
C ASN A 63 0.03 12.72 -11.61
N GLU A 64 -0.98 13.55 -11.88
CA GLU A 64 -0.80 14.99 -12.11
C GLU A 64 -0.11 15.71 -10.94
N ASN A 65 -0.29 15.21 -9.71
CA ASN A 65 0.35 15.74 -8.51
C ASN A 65 1.81 15.25 -8.31
N GLY A 66 2.38 14.54 -9.27
CA GLY A 66 3.75 14.04 -9.24
C GLY A 66 3.99 12.80 -8.39
N THR A 67 2.95 12.13 -7.88
CA THR A 67 3.12 10.85 -7.15
C THR A 67 2.98 9.64 -8.07
N LEU A 68 3.47 8.49 -7.64
CA LEU A 68 3.14 7.23 -8.29
C LEU A 68 1.70 6.81 -7.97
N ARG A 69 1.01 6.26 -8.96
CA ARG A 69 -0.38 5.79 -8.85
C ARG A 69 -0.51 4.43 -8.16
N ASN A 70 0.43 3.53 -8.43
CA ASN A 70 0.38 2.12 -8.03
C ASN A 70 1.55 1.79 -7.07
N VAL A 71 1.41 2.11 -5.77
CA VAL A 71 2.42 1.87 -4.72
C VAL A 71 1.83 1.38 -3.41
#